data_AF-A0A529P2G7-F1
#
_entry.id   AF-A0A529P2G7-F1
#
_cell.length_a   1.000
_cell.length_b   1.000
_cell.length_c   1.000
_cell.angle_alpha   90.00
_cell.angle_beta   90.00
_cell.angle_gamma   90.00
#
_symmetry.space_group_name_H-M   'P 1'
#
loop_
_entity.id
_entity.type
_entity.pdbx_description
1 polymer ?
#
loop_
_entity_poly.entity_id
_entity_poly.type
_entity_poly.pdbx_seq_one_letter_code
_entity_poly.pdbx_strand_id
1 'polypeptide(L)'
;MGISRICKVDGCGKPLHAHGYCGAHAHRFRRHGDPLGGDVPRGYVRQFFEEVVLPYDGDDCLIWPFSKDGHGYAMLGDQAVPRLICEEAHGPAPTPKHQAAHSCGHGHMACVTKGHLRWATRTENEADKLIHGTSNRGVRHGMAKLTEADVLVIRSLRGHFLQREIAEQFGIAVPTVSDIQRRKLWAWL
;
A
#
# COMPACT_ATOMS: atom_id res chain seq x y z
N MET A 1 4.22 24.94 52.04
CA MET A 1 4.44 23.67 51.32
C MET A 1 4.29 23.95 49.83
N GLY A 2 5.38 23.91 49.06
CA GLY A 2 5.31 24.12 47.62
C GLY A 2 4.61 22.94 46.95
N ILE A 3 3.64 23.21 46.08
CA ILE A 3 2.99 22.18 45.26
C ILE A 3 4.08 21.62 44.34
N SER A 4 4.58 20.43 44.65
CA SER A 4 5.48 19.69 43.78
C SER A 4 4.75 19.43 42.47
N ARG A 5 5.08 20.23 41.45
CA ARG A 5 4.57 20.09 40.10
C ARG A 5 5.13 18.79 39.53
N ILE A 6 4.33 17.73 39.56
CA ILE A 6 4.68 16.38 39.10
C ILE A 6 4.22 16.12 37.67
N CYS A 7 4.93 15.21 37.00
CA CYS A 7 4.63 14.73 35.66
C CYS A 7 3.16 14.30 35.49
N LYS A 8 2.53 14.68 34.38
CA LYS A 8 1.15 14.28 34.02
C LYS A 8 1.00 12.79 33.65
N VAL A 9 2.09 12.08 33.37
CA VAL A 9 2.02 10.63 33.09
C VAL A 9 1.75 9.90 34.40
N ASP A 10 0.67 9.11 34.40
CA ASP A 10 0.23 8.35 35.56
C ASP A 10 1.35 7.42 36.07
N GLY A 11 1.50 7.35 37.39
CA GLY A 11 2.56 6.57 38.05
C GLY A 11 4.00 7.07 37.89
N CYS A 12 4.27 8.19 37.20
CA CYS A 12 5.66 8.64 36.97
C CYS A 12 6.32 9.29 38.20
N GLY A 13 5.61 10.15 38.92
CA GLY A 13 6.08 10.83 40.14
C GLY A 13 7.25 11.81 39.99
N LYS A 14 7.88 11.93 38.81
CA LYS A 14 9.04 12.80 38.57
C LYS A 14 8.66 14.29 38.48
N PRO A 15 9.57 15.22 38.85
CA PRO A 15 9.32 16.66 38.73
C PRO A 15 9.04 17.10 37.29
N LEU A 16 8.16 18.09 37.13
CA LEU A 16 7.87 18.73 35.85
C LEU A 16 9.08 19.47 35.29
N HIS A 17 9.23 19.38 33.98
CA HIS A 17 10.25 20.09 33.21
C HIS A 17 9.62 20.97 32.13
N ALA A 18 8.92 20.38 31.15
CA ALA A 18 8.30 21.11 30.04
C ALA A 18 7.02 20.40 29.56
N HIS A 19 6.09 21.14 28.93
CA HIS A 19 4.83 20.61 28.39
C HIS A 19 3.93 19.86 29.39
N GLY A 20 4.13 20.06 30.70
CA GLY A 20 3.40 19.29 31.72
C GLY A 20 3.95 17.87 31.92
N TYR A 21 5.18 17.60 31.48
CA TYR A 21 5.86 16.31 31.65
C TYR A 21 7.24 16.48 32.30
N CYS A 22 7.77 15.40 32.88
CA CYS A 22 9.17 15.32 33.33
C CYS A 22 10.12 15.42 32.13
N GLY A 23 11.42 15.64 32.35
CA GLY A 23 12.39 15.81 31.25
C GLY A 23 12.34 14.69 30.19
N ALA A 24 12.23 13.43 30.62
CA ALA A 24 12.15 12.27 29.72
C ALA A 24 10.85 12.24 28.90
N HIS A 25 9.69 12.39 29.55
CA HIS A 25 8.39 12.39 28.87
C HIS A 25 8.18 13.65 28.02
N ALA A 26 8.74 14.79 28.42
CA ALA A 26 8.75 16.01 27.61
C ALA A 26 9.60 15.83 26.34
N HIS A 27 10.75 15.14 26.45
CA HIS A 27 11.59 14.81 25.29
C HIS A 27 10.85 13.85 24.33
N ARG A 28 10.24 12.78 24.86
CA ARG A 28 9.44 11.83 24.09
C ARG A 28 8.25 12.51 23.40
N PHE A 29 7.50 13.33 24.14
CA PHE A 29 6.39 14.11 23.62
C PHE A 29 6.83 15.05 22.48
N ARG A 30 7.95 15.76 22.65
CA ARG A 30 8.50 16.61 21.59
C ARG A 30 8.89 15.84 20.33
N ARG A 31 9.38 14.61 20.48
CA ARG A 31 9.88 13.79 19.37
C ARG A 31 8.79 12.99 18.67
N HIS A 32 7.81 12.50 19.42
CA HIS A 32 6.83 11.50 18.96
C HIS A 32 5.37 11.95 19.10
N GLY A 33 5.10 13.11 19.70
CA GLY A 33 3.73 13.57 19.99
C GLY A 33 3.07 12.86 21.18
N ASP A 34 3.71 11.83 21.75
CA ASP A 34 3.23 11.04 22.87
C ASP A 34 4.29 11.04 23.99
N PRO A 35 3.97 11.41 25.25
CA PRO A 35 4.91 11.35 26.37
C PRO A 35 5.37 9.92 26.71
N LEU A 36 4.61 8.90 26.36
CA LEU A 36 4.98 7.48 26.44
C LEU A 36 5.65 6.99 25.16
N GLY A 37 5.60 7.78 24.10
CA GLY A 37 6.17 7.46 22.79
C GLY A 37 7.67 7.28 22.84
N GLY A 38 8.18 6.35 22.06
CA GLY A 38 9.59 6.00 22.02
C GLY A 38 9.80 4.67 21.32
N ASP A 39 11.05 4.21 21.31
CA ASP A 39 11.38 2.93 20.70
C ASP A 39 10.73 1.78 21.49
N VAL A 40 10.18 0.84 20.75
CA VAL A 40 9.74 -0.46 21.28
C VAL A 40 10.95 -1.17 21.91
N PRO A 41 10.76 -1.89 23.04
CA PRO A 41 11.84 -2.67 23.64
C PRO A 41 12.49 -3.60 22.61
N ARG A 42 13.82 -3.81 22.72
CA ARG A 42 14.51 -4.76 21.84
C ARG A 42 13.82 -6.12 21.91
N GLY A 43 13.55 -6.70 20.76
CA GLY A 43 12.87 -8.00 20.64
C GLY A 43 11.35 -7.93 20.59
N TYR A 44 10.71 -6.85 21.04
CA TYR A 44 9.24 -6.76 21.09
C TYR A 44 8.57 -6.90 19.72
N VAL A 45 9.16 -6.32 18.67
CA VAL A 45 8.64 -6.42 17.30
C VAL A 45 8.66 -7.87 16.80
N ARG A 46 9.73 -8.61 17.15
CA ARG A 46 9.87 -10.03 16.82
C ARG A 46 8.89 -10.87 17.64
N GLN A 47 8.74 -10.57 18.92
CA GLN A 47 7.75 -11.22 19.78
C GLN A 47 6.32 -11.04 19.24
N PHE A 48 5.94 -9.82 18.83
CA PHE A 48 4.63 -9.59 18.22
C PHE A 48 4.45 -10.39 16.92
N PHE A 49 5.50 -10.49 16.09
CA PHE A 49 5.47 -11.34 14.91
C PHE A 49 5.19 -12.81 15.27
N GLU A 50 5.92 -13.35 16.23
CA GLU A 50 5.86 -14.77 16.61
C GLU A 50 4.60 -15.13 17.42
N GLU A 51 4.14 -14.26 18.32
CA GLU A 51 3.05 -14.54 19.27
C GLU A 51 1.68 -14.01 18.79
N VAL A 52 1.65 -13.04 17.88
CA VAL A 52 0.39 -12.44 17.40
C VAL A 52 0.20 -12.71 15.91
N VAL A 53 1.21 -12.43 15.08
CA VAL A 53 1.03 -12.52 13.62
C VAL A 53 1.01 -13.96 13.12
N LEU A 54 1.98 -14.79 13.51
CA LEU A 54 2.04 -16.18 13.08
C LEU A 54 0.83 -17.03 13.54
N PRO A 55 0.30 -16.87 14.77
CA PRO A 55 -0.86 -17.61 15.23
C PRO A 55 -2.19 -17.02 14.77
N TYR A 56 -2.20 -15.85 14.11
CA TYR A 56 -3.44 -15.24 13.63
C TYR A 56 -3.95 -15.96 12.37
N ASP A 57 -5.06 -16.66 12.53
CA ASP A 57 -5.76 -17.39 11.46
C ASP A 57 -7.15 -16.78 11.14
N GLY A 58 -7.37 -15.50 11.49
CA GLY A 58 -8.58 -14.77 11.12
C GLY A 58 -8.55 -14.30 9.67
N ASP A 59 -9.74 -14.03 9.11
CA ASP A 59 -9.91 -13.57 7.72
C ASP A 59 -9.77 -12.04 7.58
N ASP A 60 -9.80 -11.28 8.68
CA ASP A 60 -9.64 -9.84 8.62
C ASP A 60 -8.17 -9.43 8.40
N CYS A 61 -7.95 -8.21 7.92
CA CYS A 61 -6.60 -7.67 7.81
C CYS A 61 -6.04 -7.35 9.21
N LEU A 62 -5.09 -8.14 9.68
CA LEU A 62 -4.22 -7.78 10.80
C LEU A 62 -3.20 -6.77 10.29
N ILE A 63 -3.25 -5.54 10.81
CA ILE A 63 -2.39 -4.44 10.37
C ILE A 63 -1.13 -4.34 11.23
N TRP A 64 0.03 -4.34 10.60
CA TRP A 64 1.33 -4.18 11.25
C TRP A 64 1.48 -2.79 11.87
N PRO A 65 1.66 -2.69 13.19
CA PRO A 65 1.71 -1.40 13.88
C PRO A 65 3.12 -0.78 13.92
N PHE A 66 4.14 -1.48 13.40
CA PHE A 66 5.54 -1.06 13.50
C PHE A 66 6.07 -0.50 12.17
N SER A 67 7.40 -0.53 11.99
CA SER A 67 8.09 0.01 10.83
C SER A 67 7.53 -0.51 9.50
N LYS A 68 7.44 0.39 8.54
CA LYS A 68 7.02 0.12 7.16
C LYS A 68 8.09 0.63 6.20
N ASP A 69 8.10 0.12 4.98
CA ASP A 69 8.92 0.68 3.91
C ASP A 69 8.28 1.98 3.34
N GLY A 70 8.95 2.59 2.36
CA GLY A 70 8.45 3.80 1.69
C GLY A 70 7.14 3.62 0.93
N HIS A 71 6.68 2.40 0.71
CA HIS A 71 5.41 2.07 0.04
C HIS A 71 4.33 1.58 1.02
N GLY A 72 4.63 1.56 2.32
CA GLY A 72 3.68 1.17 3.38
C GLY A 72 3.66 -0.32 3.72
N TYR A 73 4.54 -1.14 3.15
CA TYR A 73 4.63 -2.57 3.49
C TYR A 73 5.29 -2.79 4.85
N ALA A 74 4.78 -3.75 5.60
CA ALA A 74 5.31 -4.14 6.91
C ALA A 74 6.76 -4.62 6.83
N MET A 75 7.62 -4.10 7.70
CA MET A 75 9.04 -4.43 7.78
C MET A 75 9.42 -4.94 9.17
N LEU A 76 10.25 -5.99 9.21
CA LEU A 76 10.90 -6.52 10.41
C LEU A 76 12.41 -6.50 10.18
N GLY A 77 13.07 -5.47 10.70
CA GLY A 77 14.47 -5.19 10.35
C GLY A 77 14.59 -4.77 8.88
N ASP A 78 15.40 -5.48 8.11
CA ASP A 78 15.59 -5.31 6.67
C ASP A 78 14.69 -6.23 5.81
N GLN A 79 13.91 -7.09 6.45
CA GLN A 79 13.06 -8.07 5.76
C GLN A 79 11.60 -7.59 5.67
N ALA A 80 10.99 -7.80 4.51
CA ALA A 80 9.57 -7.58 4.32
C ALA A 80 8.77 -8.68 5.05
N VAL A 81 7.92 -8.27 5.99
CA VAL A 81 7.08 -9.19 6.78
C VAL A 81 6.17 -10.05 5.88
N PRO A 82 5.53 -9.52 4.81
CA PRO A 82 4.75 -10.34 3.89
C PRO A 82 5.52 -11.53 3.30
N ARG A 83 6.83 -11.36 3.06
CA ARG A 83 7.66 -12.45 2.53
C ARG A 83 7.89 -13.53 3.57
N LEU A 84 8.20 -13.14 4.82
CA LEU A 84 8.41 -14.07 5.93
C LEU A 84 7.16 -14.92 6.18
N ILE A 85 5.98 -14.30 6.17
CA ILE A 85 4.71 -15.00 6.38
C ILE A 85 4.38 -15.91 5.21
N CYS A 86 4.64 -15.47 3.97
CA CYS A 86 4.41 -16.30 2.79
C CYS A 86 5.33 -17.53 2.79
N GLU A 87 6.57 -17.39 3.26
CA GLU A 87 7.52 -18.51 3.44
C GLU A 87 7.04 -19.48 4.53
N GLU A 88 6.52 -18.97 5.65
CA GLU A 88 5.95 -19.80 6.72
C GLU A 88 4.69 -20.56 6.26
N ALA A 89 3.78 -19.88 5.55
CA ALA A 89 2.48 -20.43 5.17
C ALA A 89 2.55 -21.40 3.98
N HIS A 90 3.42 -21.10 3.00
CA HIS A 90 3.44 -21.79 1.70
C HIS A 90 4.78 -22.43 1.38
N GLY A 91 5.75 -22.37 2.31
CA GLY A 91 7.12 -22.78 2.08
C GLY A 91 7.91 -21.77 1.23
N PRO A 92 9.17 -22.10 0.88
CA PRO A 92 10.05 -21.19 0.18
C PRO A 92 9.47 -20.75 -1.16
N ALA A 93 9.81 -19.52 -1.56
CA ALA A 93 9.41 -18.98 -2.85
C ALA A 93 9.79 -19.96 -4.00
N PRO A 94 8.86 -20.31 -4.91
CA PRO A 94 9.16 -21.24 -5.99
C PRO A 94 10.32 -20.79 -6.89
N THR A 95 10.52 -19.48 -7.02
CA THR A 95 11.71 -18.88 -7.63
C THR A 95 12.10 -17.59 -6.91
N PRO A 96 13.36 -17.11 -7.04
CA PRO A 96 13.78 -15.83 -6.47
C PRO A 96 12.98 -14.61 -6.97
N LYS A 97 12.27 -14.74 -8.10
CA LYS A 97 11.47 -13.65 -8.69
C LYS A 97 10.03 -13.62 -8.17
N HIS A 98 9.59 -14.63 -7.43
CA HIS A 98 8.24 -14.62 -6.86
C HIS A 98 8.13 -13.57 -5.76
N GLN A 99 6.99 -12.89 -5.79
CA GLN A 99 6.58 -11.85 -4.87
C GLN A 99 5.53 -12.43 -3.92
N ALA A 100 5.55 -11.99 -2.66
CA ALA A 100 4.45 -12.23 -1.74
C ALA A 100 3.35 -11.21 -2.07
N ALA A 101 2.30 -11.66 -2.77
CA ALA A 101 1.20 -10.81 -3.21
C ALA A 101 0.04 -10.87 -2.21
N HIS A 102 -0.63 -9.73 -2.06
CA HIS A 102 -1.80 -9.59 -1.20
C HIS A 102 -3.09 -9.78 -2.01
N SER A 103 -3.80 -10.87 -1.75
CA SER A 103 -5.15 -11.10 -2.29
C SER A 103 -6.18 -10.11 -1.73
N CYS A 104 -5.91 -9.48 -0.58
CA CYS A 104 -6.78 -8.46 0.02
C CYS A 104 -6.59 -7.05 -0.55
N GLY A 105 -5.55 -6.79 -1.36
CA GLY A 105 -5.23 -5.44 -1.88
C GLY A 105 -4.68 -4.45 -0.84
N HIS A 106 -4.58 -4.84 0.43
CA HIS A 106 -4.22 -3.97 1.56
C HIS A 106 -2.76 -4.09 2.02
N GLY A 107 -1.86 -4.60 1.15
CA GLY A 107 -0.43 -4.69 1.46
C GLY A 107 0.22 -3.33 1.78
N HIS A 108 -0.19 -2.27 1.07
CA HIS A 108 0.25 -0.89 1.30
C HIS A 108 -0.26 -0.29 2.63
N MET A 109 -1.26 -0.90 3.25
CA MET A 109 -1.71 -0.58 4.60
C MET A 109 -1.01 -1.43 5.66
N ALA A 110 0.00 -2.21 5.27
CA ALA A 110 0.77 -3.10 6.12
C ALA A 110 -0.02 -4.31 6.65
N CYS A 111 -0.91 -4.89 5.84
CA CYS A 111 -1.56 -6.17 6.16
C CYS A 111 -0.50 -7.27 6.39
N VAL A 112 -0.70 -8.10 7.42
CA VAL A 112 0.16 -9.25 7.76
C VAL A 112 -0.65 -10.54 8.00
N THR A 113 -1.91 -10.59 7.57
CA THR A 113 -2.73 -11.81 7.65
C THR A 113 -2.18 -12.91 6.73
N LYS A 114 -1.95 -14.10 7.30
CA LYS A 114 -1.41 -15.27 6.60
C LYS A 114 -2.25 -15.70 5.40
N GLY A 115 -3.58 -15.80 5.57
CA GLY A 115 -4.52 -16.18 4.51
C GLY A 115 -4.62 -15.18 3.35
N HIS A 116 -4.09 -13.96 3.51
CA HIS A 116 -4.08 -12.94 2.45
C HIS A 116 -2.83 -12.96 1.58
N LEU A 117 -1.86 -13.81 1.89
CA LEU A 117 -0.58 -13.87 1.21
C LEU A 117 -0.48 -15.12 0.35
N ARG A 118 0.05 -14.95 -0.86
CA ARG A 118 0.38 -16.04 -1.78
C ARG A 118 1.65 -15.70 -2.56
N TRP A 119 2.35 -16.75 -3.01
CA TRP A 119 3.36 -16.56 -4.03
C TRP A 119 2.70 -16.15 -5.35
N ALA A 120 3.26 -15.12 -5.97
CA ALA A 120 2.84 -14.63 -7.27
C ALA A 120 4.06 -14.29 -8.10
N THR A 121 3.98 -14.57 -9.39
CA THR A 121 4.82 -13.91 -10.39
C THR A 121 4.49 -12.42 -10.43
N ARG A 122 5.43 -11.62 -10.93
CA ARG A 122 5.19 -10.18 -11.17
C ARG A 122 3.94 -9.94 -12.03
N THR A 123 3.73 -10.77 -13.04
CA THR A 123 2.57 -10.64 -13.94
C THR A 123 1.25 -10.87 -13.20
N GLU A 124 1.20 -11.89 -12.34
CA GLU A 124 0.01 -12.17 -11.52
C GLU A 124 -0.26 -11.04 -10.51
N ASN A 125 0.77 -10.55 -9.81
CA ASN A 125 0.62 -9.45 -8.86
C ASN A 125 0.21 -8.13 -9.54
N GLU A 126 0.67 -7.88 -10.78
CA GLU A 126 0.21 -6.73 -11.57
C GLU A 126 -1.25 -6.91 -12.03
N ALA A 127 -1.68 -8.15 -12.33
CA ALA A 127 -3.06 -8.44 -12.67
C ALA A 127 -4.02 -8.19 -11.48
N ASP A 128 -3.56 -8.39 -10.25
CA ASP A 128 -4.32 -8.10 -9.04
C ASP A 128 -4.74 -6.63 -8.95
N LYS A 129 -3.99 -5.68 -9.56
CA LYS A 129 -4.41 -4.27 -9.63
C LYS A 129 -5.74 -4.07 -10.36
N LEU A 130 -6.09 -4.98 -11.27
CA LEU A 130 -7.38 -4.94 -11.96
C LEU A 130 -8.50 -5.39 -11.02
N ILE A 131 -8.27 -6.47 -10.27
CA ILE A 131 -9.20 -7.05 -9.29
C ILE A 131 -9.46 -6.04 -8.16
N HIS A 132 -8.39 -5.42 -7.65
CA HIS A 132 -8.45 -4.45 -6.56
C HIS A 132 -8.94 -3.07 -6.99
N GLY A 133 -9.24 -2.87 -8.28
CA GLY A 133 -9.66 -1.57 -8.80
C GLY A 133 -8.62 -0.48 -8.55
N THR A 134 -7.32 -0.78 -8.62
CA THR A 134 -6.21 0.18 -8.43
C THR A 134 -5.44 0.46 -9.74
N SER A 135 -5.82 -0.18 -10.83
CA SER A 135 -5.26 0.09 -12.15
C SER A 135 -5.55 1.52 -12.63
N ASN A 136 -4.50 2.25 -12.98
CA ASN A 136 -4.57 3.60 -13.57
C ASN A 136 -4.82 3.57 -15.10
N ARG A 137 -5.29 2.46 -15.66
CA ARG A 137 -5.64 2.39 -17.09
C ARG A 137 -6.92 3.18 -17.38
N GLY A 138 -7.06 3.59 -18.62
CA GLY A 138 -8.26 4.27 -19.12
C GLY A 138 -8.44 5.66 -18.53
N VAL A 139 -9.67 6.01 -18.16
CA VAL A 139 -10.01 7.35 -17.65
C VAL A 139 -9.25 7.72 -16.36
N ARG A 140 -8.78 6.72 -15.59
CA ARG A 140 -7.98 6.93 -14.38
C ARG A 140 -6.54 7.34 -14.65
N HIS A 141 -6.08 7.22 -15.90
CA HIS A 141 -4.74 7.66 -16.26
C HIS A 141 -4.67 9.18 -16.14
N GLY A 142 -3.67 9.73 -15.45
CA GLY A 142 -3.59 11.18 -15.18
C GLY A 142 -3.49 12.07 -16.43
N MET A 143 -3.21 11.49 -17.59
CA MET A 143 -3.18 12.17 -18.91
C MET A 143 -4.26 11.65 -19.87
N ALA A 144 -5.31 11.00 -19.37
CA ALA A 144 -6.39 10.47 -20.20
C ALA A 144 -7.15 11.63 -20.87
N LYS A 145 -7.21 11.59 -22.21
CA LYS A 145 -8.04 12.50 -23.01
C LYS A 145 -9.37 11.88 -23.46
N LEU A 146 -9.49 10.56 -23.31
CA LEU A 146 -10.60 9.76 -23.82
C LEU A 146 -11.15 8.89 -22.68
N THR A 147 -12.46 8.69 -22.72
CA THR A 147 -13.17 7.68 -21.93
C THR A 147 -13.27 6.36 -22.69
N GLU A 148 -13.66 5.29 -21.99
CA GLU A 148 -13.99 4.01 -22.59
C GLU A 148 -15.08 4.15 -23.65
N ALA A 149 -16.09 4.99 -23.41
CA ALA A 149 -17.17 5.26 -24.36
C ALA A 149 -16.65 5.94 -25.65
N ASP A 150 -15.76 6.93 -25.52
CA ASP A 150 -15.15 7.60 -26.68
C ASP A 150 -14.38 6.61 -27.55
N VAL A 151 -13.62 5.71 -26.91
CA VAL A 151 -12.83 4.69 -27.60
C VAL A 151 -13.73 3.73 -28.38
N LEU A 152 -14.88 3.34 -27.81
CA LEU A 152 -15.86 2.49 -28.50
C LEU A 152 -16.48 3.22 -29.72
N VAL A 153 -16.79 4.51 -29.60
CA VAL A 153 -17.27 5.33 -30.71
C VAL A 153 -16.19 5.46 -31.80
N ILE A 154 -14.94 5.79 -31.44
CA ILE A 154 -13.83 5.91 -32.40
C ILE A 154 -13.64 4.61 -33.20
N ARG A 155 -13.82 3.44 -32.55
CA ARG A 155 -13.77 2.13 -33.20
C ARG A 155 -14.95 1.91 -34.14
N SER A 156 -16.16 2.29 -33.76
CA SER A 156 -17.36 2.11 -34.61
C SER A 156 -17.35 3.01 -35.84
N LEU A 157 -16.65 4.15 -35.81
CA LEU A 157 -16.54 5.08 -36.95
C LEU A 157 -15.57 4.59 -38.04
N ARG A 158 -14.85 3.48 -37.82
CA ARG A 158 -13.90 2.94 -38.79
C ARG A 158 -14.61 2.55 -40.09
N GLY A 159 -14.17 3.11 -41.21
CA GLY A 159 -14.76 2.85 -42.53
C GLY A 159 -15.98 3.71 -42.86
N HIS A 160 -16.48 4.50 -41.89
CA HIS A 160 -17.57 5.46 -42.09
C HIS A 160 -17.06 6.90 -42.22
N PHE A 161 -15.95 7.22 -41.53
CA PHE A 161 -15.33 8.55 -41.52
C PHE A 161 -13.83 8.47 -41.79
N LEU A 162 -13.27 9.55 -42.33
CA LEU A 162 -11.82 9.68 -42.46
C LEU A 162 -11.19 9.82 -41.07
N GLN A 163 -10.03 9.22 -40.86
CA GLN A 163 -9.35 9.28 -39.55
C GLN A 163 -9.03 10.71 -39.10
N ARG A 164 -8.85 11.65 -40.04
CA ARG A 164 -8.64 13.07 -39.76
C ARG A 164 -9.88 13.74 -39.14
N GLU A 165 -11.07 13.38 -39.60
CA GLU A 165 -12.35 13.93 -39.12
C GLU A 165 -12.64 13.42 -37.71
N ILE A 166 -12.40 12.12 -37.49
CA ILE A 166 -12.49 11.51 -36.15
C ILE A 166 -11.49 12.18 -35.20
N ALA A 167 -10.25 12.40 -35.64
CA ALA A 167 -9.22 13.02 -34.79
C ALA A 167 -9.61 14.44 -34.35
N GLU A 168 -10.14 15.24 -35.27
CA GLU A 168 -10.66 16.59 -34.99
C GLU A 168 -11.83 16.55 -34.02
N GLN A 169 -12.81 15.66 -34.24
CA GLN A 169 -13.98 15.50 -33.37
C GLN A 169 -13.61 15.21 -31.91
N PHE A 170 -12.57 14.39 -31.68
CA PHE A 170 -12.15 13.98 -30.35
C PHE A 170 -10.95 14.78 -29.81
N GLY A 171 -10.43 15.77 -30.53
CA GLY A 171 -9.29 16.59 -30.10
C GLY A 171 -7.99 15.78 -29.89
N ILE A 172 -7.79 14.73 -30.69
CA ILE A 172 -6.62 13.83 -30.63
C ILE A 172 -5.84 13.83 -31.94
N ALA A 173 -4.65 13.21 -31.94
CA ALA A 173 -3.85 13.08 -33.15
C ALA A 173 -4.39 11.95 -34.06
N VAL A 174 -4.31 12.12 -35.38
CA VAL A 174 -4.72 11.10 -36.36
C VAL A 174 -4.07 9.72 -36.13
N PRO A 175 -2.77 9.62 -35.80
CA PRO A 175 -2.15 8.33 -35.45
C PRO A 175 -2.84 7.65 -34.25
N THR A 176 -3.31 8.43 -33.26
CA THR A 176 -4.04 7.90 -32.09
C THR A 176 -5.34 7.24 -32.49
N VAL A 177 -6.11 7.84 -33.42
CA VAL A 177 -7.32 7.21 -33.99
C VAL A 177 -6.97 5.87 -34.64
N SER A 178 -5.93 5.86 -35.48
CA SER A 178 -5.44 4.65 -36.13
C SER A 178 -5.08 3.56 -35.12
N ASP A 179 -4.35 3.90 -34.07
CA ASP A 179 -3.89 2.94 -33.08
C ASP A 179 -5.04 2.41 -32.22
N ILE A 180 -6.04 3.23 -31.91
CA ILE A 180 -7.29 2.80 -31.26
C ILE A 180 -8.08 1.82 -32.15
N GLN A 181 -8.25 2.15 -33.44
CA GLN A 181 -8.97 1.32 -34.41
C GLN A 181 -8.26 -0.01 -34.72
N ARG A 182 -6.93 -0.03 -34.60
CA ARG A 182 -6.08 -1.24 -34.74
C ARG A 182 -5.87 -1.98 -33.41
N ARG A 183 -6.51 -1.54 -32.32
CA ARG A 183 -6.36 -2.09 -30.96
C ARG A 183 -4.92 -2.14 -30.44
N LYS A 184 -4.07 -1.20 -30.89
CA LYS A 184 -2.74 -0.97 -30.33
C LYS A 184 -2.80 -0.11 -29.07
N LEU A 185 -3.68 0.89 -29.05
CA LEU A 185 -4.05 1.65 -27.86
C LEU A 185 -5.41 1.14 -27.34
N TRP A 186 -5.59 1.19 -26.01
CA TRP A 186 -6.78 0.68 -25.34
C TRP A 186 -7.10 -0.80 -25.67
N ALA A 187 -6.07 -1.64 -25.85
CA ALA A 187 -6.20 -3.03 -26.29
C ALA A 187 -7.01 -3.94 -25.32
N TRP A 188 -7.12 -3.54 -24.05
CA TRP A 188 -7.86 -4.27 -23.01
C TRP A 188 -9.38 -4.03 -23.04
N LEU A 189 -9.82 -3.01 -23.79
CA LEU A 189 -11.21 -2.75 -24.15
C LEU A 189 -11.49 -3.37 -25.52
#